data_AF-A0A5J4U4C3-F1
#
_entry.id   AF-A0A5J4U4C3-F1
#
_cell.length_a   1.000
_cell.length_b   1.000
_cell.length_c   1.000
_cell.angle_alpha   90.00
_cell.angle_beta   90.00
_cell.angle_gamma   90.00
#
_symmetry.space_group_name_H-M   'P 1'
#
loop_
_entity.id
_entity.type
_entity.pdbx_description
1 polymer ?
#
loop_
_entity_poly.entity_id
_entity_poly.type
_entity_poly.pdbx_seq_one_letter_code
_entity_poly.pdbx_strand_id
1 'polypeptide(L)'
;VIVDLAAESGGNCDLTQPGHTILTSNGVTIIGETDFPSRMATQSSQMFSNNLCHLLDEMGKGVDFKIDEKNEIVYGSLAVAQGVIKWDPNRKPVSVTAAPAAKKDDKPAAVKKDEKKEDKKPEVAVKKGSNWFFYFKWGLFASFIIGLLVVSVFMPSDMLMQLIIFVFAIYIGYMVIWNVTPSLHTPLMSVTNAVSGIIVCGGIVELTTQFLGVSFCLGCIAVLFASINVFGGFIVTHRMLQMFVLEKFQ
;
A
#
# COMPACT_ATOMS: atom_id res chain seq x y z
N VAL A 1 11.75 -7.31 -25.03
CA VAL A 1 10.46 -7.90 -24.60
C VAL A 1 9.37 -6.90 -24.91
N ILE A 2 8.30 -7.33 -25.56
CA ILE A 2 7.11 -6.54 -25.88
C ILE A 2 5.94 -7.16 -25.11
N VAL A 3 5.11 -6.34 -24.48
CA VAL A 3 3.91 -6.79 -23.77
C VAL A 3 2.71 -6.17 -24.45
N ASP A 4 1.87 -6.98 -25.06
CA ASP A 4 0.69 -6.52 -25.79
C ASP A 4 -0.56 -6.71 -24.95
N LEU A 5 -1.01 -5.63 -24.30
CA LEU A 5 -2.21 -5.64 -23.47
C LEU A 5 -3.51 -5.73 -24.31
N ALA A 6 -3.44 -5.52 -25.62
CA ALA A 6 -4.59 -5.56 -26.50
C ALA A 6 -4.76 -6.91 -27.22
N ALA A 7 -4.04 -7.95 -26.78
CA ALA A 7 -4.04 -9.27 -27.41
C ALA A 7 -5.46 -9.86 -27.56
N GLU A 8 -6.38 -9.56 -26.63
CA GLU A 8 -7.78 -10.01 -26.73
C GLU A 8 -8.60 -9.31 -27.83
N SER A 9 -8.22 -8.08 -28.21
CA SER A 9 -8.94 -7.24 -29.19
C SER A 9 -8.25 -7.20 -30.56
N GLY A 10 -7.45 -8.23 -30.88
CA GLY A 10 -6.71 -8.35 -32.14
C GLY A 10 -5.21 -8.06 -32.03
N GLY A 11 -4.74 -7.47 -30.93
CA GLY A 11 -3.33 -7.15 -30.70
C GLY A 11 -2.85 -5.89 -31.42
N ASN A 12 -1.91 -5.17 -30.81
CA ASN A 12 -1.22 -4.04 -31.42
C ASN A 12 0.00 -4.47 -32.25
N CYS A 13 0.54 -5.67 -32.02
CA CYS A 13 1.68 -6.18 -32.77
C CYS A 13 1.24 -7.26 -33.75
N ASP A 14 1.73 -7.18 -34.99
CA ASP A 14 1.40 -8.12 -36.08
C ASP A 14 1.72 -9.59 -35.74
N LEU A 15 2.69 -9.80 -34.86
CA LEU A 15 3.13 -11.14 -34.43
C LEU A 15 2.49 -11.58 -33.10
N THR A 16 1.63 -10.77 -32.47
CA THR A 16 0.97 -11.15 -31.22
C THR A 16 0.11 -12.38 -31.43
N GLN A 17 0.32 -13.40 -30.60
CA GLN A 17 -0.55 -14.57 -30.52
C GLN A 17 -1.33 -14.49 -29.19
N PRO A 18 -2.67 -14.30 -29.23
CA PRO A 18 -3.47 -14.19 -28.02
C PRO A 18 -3.34 -15.44 -27.13
N GLY A 19 -3.08 -15.23 -25.84
CA GLY A 19 -2.90 -16.28 -24.84
C GLY A 19 -1.51 -16.93 -24.84
N HIS A 20 -0.56 -16.40 -25.62
CA HIS A 20 0.78 -16.98 -25.73
C HIS A 20 1.89 -15.94 -25.60
N THR A 21 3.01 -16.41 -25.05
CA THR A 21 4.28 -15.71 -25.10
C THR A 21 5.16 -16.35 -26.16
N ILE A 22 5.54 -15.60 -27.19
CA ILE A 22 6.35 -16.08 -28.31
C ILE A 22 7.74 -15.46 -28.30
N LEU A 23 8.74 -16.19 -28.81
CA LEU A 23 10.07 -15.66 -29.10
C LEU A 23 10.23 -15.54 -30.61
N THR A 24 10.46 -14.31 -31.09
CA THR A 24 10.71 -14.07 -32.51
C THR A 24 12.10 -14.55 -32.92
N SER A 25 12.31 -14.79 -34.22
CA SER A 25 13.60 -15.19 -34.80
C SER A 25 14.74 -14.21 -34.48
N ASN A 26 14.42 -12.94 -34.27
CA ASN A 26 15.38 -11.88 -33.94
C ASN A 26 15.63 -11.75 -32.42
N GLY A 27 15.13 -12.68 -31.59
CA GLY A 27 15.36 -12.72 -30.15
C GLY A 27 14.43 -11.83 -29.32
N VAL A 28 13.39 -11.22 -29.91
CA VAL A 28 12.41 -10.42 -29.17
C VAL A 28 11.29 -11.31 -28.65
N THR A 29 11.11 -11.37 -27.33
CA THR A 29 9.95 -12.01 -26.69
C THR A 29 8.72 -11.10 -26.74
N ILE A 30 7.59 -11.60 -27.24
CA ILE A 30 6.30 -10.92 -27.27
C ILE A 30 5.34 -11.66 -26.35
N ILE A 31 4.80 -10.98 -25.34
CA ILE A 31 3.87 -11.50 -24.34
C ILE A 31 2.46 -11.03 -24.72
N GLY A 32 1.62 -11.94 -25.17
CA GLY A 32 0.23 -11.68 -25.61
C GLY A 32 -0.81 -12.36 -24.74
N GLU A 33 -0.56 -12.52 -23.44
CA GLU A 33 -1.52 -13.13 -22.50
C GLU A 33 -2.83 -12.32 -22.46
N THR A 34 -3.98 -13.00 -22.44
CA THR A 34 -5.30 -12.35 -22.43
C THR A 34 -5.88 -12.23 -21.01
N ASP A 35 -5.21 -12.80 -20.01
CA ASP A 35 -5.72 -12.96 -18.65
C ASP A 35 -4.80 -12.32 -17.59
N PHE A 36 -4.15 -11.20 -17.93
CA PHE A 36 -3.26 -10.49 -17.00
C PHE A 36 -3.83 -10.29 -15.58
N PRO A 37 -5.11 -9.92 -15.38
CA PRO A 37 -5.68 -9.82 -14.04
C PRO A 37 -5.65 -11.14 -13.25
N SER A 38 -5.80 -12.28 -13.91
CA SER A 38 -5.77 -13.61 -13.27
C SER A 38 -4.40 -13.95 -12.69
N ARG A 39 -3.33 -13.39 -13.26
CA ARG A 39 -1.94 -13.59 -12.80
C ARG A 39 -1.60 -12.80 -11.53
N MET A 40 -2.49 -11.90 -11.11
CA MET A 40 -2.47 -11.22 -9.80
C MET A 40 -3.80 -11.42 -9.07
N ALA A 41 -4.28 -12.67 -9.03
CA ALA A 41 -5.63 -13.04 -8.57
C ALA A 41 -6.05 -12.37 -7.25
N THR A 42 -5.17 -12.33 -6.23
CA THR A 42 -5.49 -11.71 -4.93
C THR A 42 -5.83 -10.22 -5.06
N GLN A 43 -5.03 -9.45 -5.80
CA GLN A 43 -5.24 -8.01 -5.96
C GLN A 43 -6.43 -7.71 -6.85
N SER A 44 -6.56 -8.45 -7.96
CA SER A 44 -7.71 -8.35 -8.86
C SER A 44 -9.02 -8.64 -8.11
N SER A 45 -9.04 -9.67 -7.27
CA SER A 45 -10.22 -10.04 -6.47
C SER A 45 -10.56 -8.95 -5.44
N GLN A 46 -9.56 -8.38 -4.78
CA GLN A 46 -9.76 -7.31 -3.80
C GLN A 46 -10.30 -6.04 -4.46
N MET A 47 -9.72 -5.61 -5.58
CA MET A 47 -10.18 -4.43 -6.32
C MET A 47 -11.59 -4.63 -6.88
N PHE A 48 -11.87 -5.79 -7.48
CA PHE A 48 -13.19 -6.11 -7.99
C PHE A 48 -14.25 -6.15 -6.87
N SER A 49 -13.93 -6.75 -5.73
CA SER A 49 -14.82 -6.80 -4.56
C SER A 49 -15.12 -5.40 -4.01
N ASN A 50 -14.11 -4.52 -3.94
CA ASN A 50 -14.31 -3.13 -3.51
C ASN A 50 -15.24 -2.38 -4.46
N ASN A 51 -15.05 -2.53 -5.78
CA ASN A 51 -15.93 -1.93 -6.78
C ASN A 51 -17.37 -2.45 -6.64
N LEU A 52 -17.55 -3.74 -6.37
CA LEU A 52 -18.87 -4.34 -6.14
C LEU A 52 -19.53 -3.80 -4.87
N CYS A 53 -18.78 -3.68 -3.76
CA CYS A 53 -19.30 -3.07 -2.53
C CYS A 53 -19.74 -1.63 -2.76
N HIS A 54 -18.97 -0.83 -3.50
CA HIS A 54 -19.35 0.55 -3.84
C HIS A 54 -20.60 0.62 -4.71
N LEU A 55 -20.76 -0.29 -5.67
CA LEU A 55 -21.99 -0.40 -6.46
C LEU A 55 -23.19 -0.74 -5.56
N LEU A 56 -23.04 -1.69 -4.64
CA LEU A 56 -24.10 -2.06 -3.69
C LEU A 56 -24.44 -0.94 -2.70
N ASP A 57 -23.46 -0.13 -2.32
CA ASP A 57 -23.68 1.06 -1.50
C ASP A 57 -24.57 2.08 -2.23
N GLU A 58 -24.32 2.30 -3.53
CA GLU A 58 -25.13 3.18 -4.38
C GLU A 58 -26.56 2.65 -4.59
N MET A 59 -26.74 1.33 -4.55
CA MET A 59 -28.03 0.65 -4.66
C MET A 59 -28.82 0.59 -3.34
N GLY A 60 -28.37 1.28 -2.28
CA GLY A 60 -29.11 1.38 -1.01
C GLY A 60 -28.75 0.34 0.06
N LYS A 61 -27.61 -0.35 -0.09
CA LYS A 61 -27.08 -1.34 0.86
C LYS A 61 -28.08 -2.48 1.12
N GLY A 62 -27.97 -3.16 2.26
CA GLY A 62 -28.76 -4.36 2.56
C GLY A 62 -30.19 -4.12 3.09
N VAL A 63 -30.53 -2.90 3.55
CA VAL A 63 -31.84 -2.63 4.18
C VAL A 63 -32.79 -1.88 3.23
N ASP A 64 -32.26 -1.07 2.31
CA ASP A 64 -33.04 -0.24 1.37
C ASP A 64 -32.59 -0.51 -0.08
N PHE A 65 -32.34 -1.80 -0.40
CA PHE A 65 -31.86 -2.20 -1.72
C PHE A 65 -32.90 -1.86 -2.79
N LYS A 66 -32.55 -0.93 -3.70
CA LYS A 66 -33.40 -0.52 -4.81
C LYS A 66 -32.57 -0.25 -6.06
N ILE A 67 -33.02 -0.83 -7.17
CA ILE A 67 -32.52 -0.48 -8.49
C ILE A 67 -33.24 0.80 -8.91
N ASP A 68 -32.60 1.95 -8.72
CA ASP A 68 -33.15 3.23 -9.18
C ASP A 68 -32.76 3.47 -10.64
N GLU A 69 -33.71 3.28 -11.56
CA GLU A 69 -33.53 3.57 -12.99
C GLU A 69 -33.30 5.06 -13.28
N LYS A 70 -33.51 5.96 -12.30
CA LYS A 70 -33.18 7.38 -12.43
C LYS A 70 -31.74 7.70 -12.06
N ASN A 71 -31.07 6.82 -11.33
CA ASN A 71 -29.65 6.98 -11.02
C ASN A 71 -28.83 6.61 -12.25
N GLU A 72 -28.11 7.58 -12.80
CA GLU A 72 -27.33 7.37 -14.03
C GLU A 72 -26.25 6.30 -13.87
N ILE A 73 -25.66 6.12 -12.68
CA ILE A 73 -24.63 5.10 -12.43
C ILE A 73 -25.26 3.71 -12.42
N VAL A 74 -26.37 3.54 -11.69
CA VAL A 74 -27.07 2.25 -11.56
C VAL A 74 -27.74 1.86 -12.88
N TYR A 75 -28.38 2.81 -13.56
CA TYR A 75 -28.92 2.58 -14.90
C TYR A 75 -27.78 2.33 -15.92
N GLY A 76 -26.59 2.89 -15.69
CA GLY A 76 -25.34 2.68 -16.44
C GLY A 76 -24.94 1.22 -16.59
N SER A 77 -25.02 0.51 -15.46
CA SER A 77 -24.63 -0.89 -15.35
C SER A 77 -25.78 -1.88 -15.61
N LEU A 78 -27.02 -1.38 -15.80
CA LEU A 78 -28.21 -2.21 -15.95
C LEU A 78 -28.43 -2.66 -17.40
N ALA A 79 -28.01 -3.89 -17.73
CA ALA A 79 -28.25 -4.48 -19.05
C ALA A 79 -29.68 -5.01 -19.24
N VAL A 80 -30.24 -5.65 -18.21
CA VAL A 80 -31.56 -6.30 -18.24
C VAL A 80 -32.29 -6.03 -16.92
N ALA A 81 -33.57 -5.66 -16.99
CA ALA A 81 -34.44 -5.52 -15.84
C ALA A 81 -35.78 -6.20 -16.11
N GLN A 82 -36.20 -7.09 -15.21
CA GLN A 82 -37.50 -7.78 -15.31
C GLN A 82 -37.74 -8.49 -16.65
N GLY A 83 -36.68 -9.04 -17.26
CA GLY A 83 -36.75 -9.72 -18.56
C GLY A 83 -36.76 -8.79 -19.78
N VAL A 84 -36.67 -7.47 -19.58
CA VAL A 84 -36.59 -6.48 -20.67
C VAL A 84 -35.15 -5.98 -20.79
N ILE A 85 -34.63 -5.93 -22.02
CA ILE A 85 -33.32 -5.35 -22.33
C ILE A 85 -33.41 -3.83 -22.13
N LYS A 86 -32.55 -3.30 -21.26
CA LYS A 86 -32.46 -1.87 -20.94
C LYS A 86 -31.19 -1.21 -21.49
N TRP A 87 -30.27 -2.01 -22.04
CA TRP A 87 -29.06 -1.53 -22.67
C TRP A 87 -29.38 -0.67 -23.90
N ASP A 88 -28.81 0.55 -23.95
CA ASP A 88 -28.91 1.48 -25.07
C ASP A 88 -27.51 1.81 -25.61
N PRO A 89 -27.18 1.42 -26.86
CA PRO A 89 -25.88 1.72 -27.47
C PRO A 89 -25.66 3.22 -27.76
N ASN A 90 -26.71 4.03 -27.84
CA ASN A 90 -26.63 5.47 -28.13
C ASN A 90 -26.62 6.35 -26.88
N ARG A 91 -26.55 5.72 -25.70
CA ARG A 91 -26.53 6.46 -24.45
C ARG A 91 -25.32 7.37 -24.37
N LYS A 92 -25.55 8.64 -24.03
CA LYS A 92 -24.45 9.57 -23.75
C LYS A 92 -23.69 9.09 -22.51
N PRO A 93 -22.34 8.99 -22.56
CA PRO A 93 -21.57 8.64 -21.38
C PRO A 93 -21.88 9.64 -20.28
N VAL A 94 -22.11 9.11 -19.07
CA VAL A 94 -22.26 9.94 -17.88
C VAL A 94 -21.02 10.81 -17.79
N SER A 95 -21.19 12.13 -17.68
CA SER A 95 -20.05 13.03 -17.48
C SER A 95 -19.49 12.74 -16.10
N VAL A 96 -18.56 11.79 -16.02
CA VAL A 96 -17.71 11.65 -14.87
C VAL A 96 -16.88 12.91 -14.86
N THR A 97 -17.28 13.90 -14.07
CA THR A 97 -16.36 14.96 -13.68
C THR A 97 -15.15 14.21 -13.14
N ALA A 98 -14.04 14.24 -13.88
CA ALA A 98 -12.82 13.60 -13.45
C ALA A 98 -12.64 13.96 -11.98
N ALA A 99 -12.49 12.95 -11.11
CA ALA A 99 -12.18 13.17 -9.71
C ALA A 99 -11.12 14.28 -9.69
N PRO A 100 -11.37 15.43 -9.01
CA PRO A 100 -10.55 16.61 -9.20
C PRO A 100 -9.10 16.19 -9.06
N ALA A 101 -8.33 16.39 -10.13
CA ALA A 101 -6.88 16.19 -10.07
C ALA A 101 -6.43 16.91 -8.81
N ALA A 102 -5.88 16.16 -7.85
CA ALA A 102 -5.55 16.67 -6.53
C ALA A 102 -4.77 17.97 -6.74
N LYS A 103 -5.43 19.10 -6.47
CA LYS A 103 -4.80 20.41 -6.60
C LYS A 103 -3.67 20.41 -5.58
N LYS A 104 -2.45 20.48 -6.09
CA LYS A 104 -1.31 20.99 -5.33
C LYS A 104 -1.65 22.42 -4.99
N ASP A 105 -1.97 22.69 -3.73
CA ASP A 105 -1.91 24.04 -3.17
C ASP A 105 -1.13 23.97 -1.85
N ASP A 106 -0.03 24.72 -1.86
CA ASP A 106 0.87 24.95 -0.75
C ASP A 106 0.21 25.78 0.37
N LYS A 107 0.54 25.40 1.60
CA LYS A 107 0.30 26.02 2.92
C LYS A 107 -1.04 25.76 3.63
N PRO A 108 -0.97 25.63 4.98
CA PRO A 108 -1.95 24.89 5.77
C PRO A 108 -3.09 25.80 6.22
N ALA A 109 -4.30 25.51 5.76
CA ALA A 109 -5.49 26.00 6.43
C ALA A 109 -5.74 25.15 7.68
N ALA A 110 -5.76 25.83 8.82
CA ALA A 110 -6.14 25.28 10.11
C ALA A 110 -7.41 24.44 10.01
N VAL A 111 -7.38 23.28 10.67
CA VAL A 111 -8.53 22.38 10.86
C VAL A 111 -9.66 23.17 11.53
N LYS A 112 -10.61 23.65 10.74
CA LYS A 112 -12.00 23.77 11.18
C LYS A 112 -12.59 22.37 11.07
N LYS A 113 -12.91 21.79 12.23
CA LYS A 113 -13.87 20.70 12.34
C LYS A 113 -15.17 21.21 11.72
N ASP A 114 -15.48 20.75 10.51
CA ASP A 114 -16.85 20.81 10.05
C ASP A 114 -17.61 19.65 10.66
N GLU A 115 -18.45 20.04 11.61
CA GLU A 115 -19.54 19.32 12.19
C GLU A 115 -20.33 18.57 11.12
N LYS A 116 -20.47 17.25 11.31
CA LYS A 116 -21.56 16.50 10.70
C LYS A 116 -22.86 17.15 11.16
N LYS A 117 -23.52 17.87 10.25
CA LYS A 117 -24.95 18.16 10.39
C LYS A 117 -25.71 16.84 10.37
N GLU A 118 -26.34 16.56 11.49
CA GLU A 118 -27.42 15.60 11.63
C GLU A 118 -28.60 16.02 10.73
N ASP A 119 -28.98 15.15 9.80
CA ASP A 119 -30.34 15.12 9.28
C ASP A 119 -31.01 13.82 9.74
N LYS A 120 -32.03 14.00 10.57
CA LYS A 120 -32.84 12.98 11.25
C LYS A 120 -33.54 12.08 10.23
N LYS A 121 -33.30 10.76 10.28
CA LYS A 121 -34.23 9.73 9.77
C LYS A 121 -34.86 8.99 10.96
N PRO A 122 -36.14 8.60 10.86
CA PRO A 122 -36.93 8.15 11.99
C PRO A 122 -36.41 6.81 12.55
N GLU A 123 -36.57 6.69 13.86
CA GLU A 123 -36.17 5.58 14.70
C GLU A 123 -36.71 4.24 14.17
N VAL A 124 -35.83 3.41 13.64
CA VAL A 124 -36.03 1.95 13.61
C VAL A 124 -34.89 1.35 14.41
N ALA A 125 -35.24 0.78 15.55
CA ALA A 125 -34.33 0.25 16.56
C ALA A 125 -33.42 -0.85 15.98
N VAL A 126 -32.17 -0.49 15.67
CA VAL A 126 -31.09 -1.44 15.39
C VAL A 126 -30.34 -1.72 16.69
N LYS A 127 -30.34 -2.99 17.13
CA LYS A 127 -29.62 -3.45 18.33
C LYS A 127 -28.15 -3.00 18.29
N LYS A 128 -27.75 -2.35 19.39
CA LYS A 128 -26.41 -1.82 19.68
C LYS A 128 -25.35 -2.94 19.58
N GLY A 129 -24.64 -3.00 18.45
CA GLY A 129 -23.49 -3.87 18.24
C GLY A 129 -22.36 -3.51 19.21
N SER A 130 -21.86 -4.54 19.88
CA SER A 130 -20.99 -4.53 21.06
C SER A 130 -19.75 -3.62 21.03
N ASN A 131 -19.67 -2.70 22.00
CA ASN A 131 -18.45 -1.95 22.36
C ASN A 131 -17.36 -2.85 23.00
N TRP A 132 -17.60 -4.16 23.16
CA TRP A 132 -16.64 -5.09 23.80
C TRP A 132 -15.29 -5.09 23.09
N PHE A 133 -15.25 -5.14 21.75
CA PHE A 133 -13.99 -5.13 21.01
C PHE A 133 -13.14 -3.87 21.29
N PHE A 134 -13.78 -2.73 21.57
CA PHE A 134 -13.10 -1.51 21.95
C PHE A 134 -12.45 -1.63 23.33
N TYR A 135 -13.21 -2.09 24.33
CA TYR A 135 -12.69 -2.32 25.69
C TYR A 135 -11.62 -3.41 25.74
N PHE A 136 -11.75 -4.44 24.91
CA PHE A 136 -10.75 -5.51 24.80
C PHE A 136 -9.42 -5.00 24.24
N LYS A 137 -9.44 -4.21 23.15
CA LYS A 137 -8.23 -3.60 22.58
C LYS A 137 -7.55 -2.63 23.56
N TRP A 138 -8.35 -1.80 24.24
CA TRP A 138 -7.83 -0.88 25.25
C TRP A 138 -7.30 -1.59 26.49
N GLY A 139 -7.94 -2.68 26.91
CA GLY A 139 -7.47 -3.54 28.00
C GLY A 139 -6.11 -4.17 27.69
N LEU A 140 -5.93 -4.68 26.46
CA LEU A 140 -4.64 -5.20 26.00
C LEU A 140 -3.55 -4.12 25.95
N PHE A 141 -3.86 -2.93 25.45
CA PHE A 141 -2.92 -1.81 25.40
C PHE A 141 -2.51 -1.35 26.81
N ALA A 142 -3.48 -1.20 27.72
CA ALA A 142 -3.21 -0.84 29.11
C ALA A 142 -2.37 -1.91 29.84
N SER A 143 -2.69 -3.19 29.61
CA SER A 143 -1.91 -4.31 30.15
C SER A 143 -0.45 -4.30 29.64
N PHE A 144 -0.23 -3.98 28.37
CA PHE A 144 1.10 -3.84 27.80
C PHE A 144 1.91 -2.71 28.46
N ILE A 145 1.30 -1.53 28.64
CA ILE A 145 1.96 -0.39 29.30
C ILE A 145 2.27 -0.69 30.77
N ILE A 146 1.34 -1.32 31.50
CA ILE A 146 1.55 -1.72 32.90
C ILE A 146 2.68 -2.76 32.98
N GLY A 147 2.72 -3.73 32.07
CA GLY A 147 3.82 -4.69 31.99
C GLY A 147 5.16 -4.00 31.77
N LEU A 148 5.23 -3.03 30.87
CA LEU A 148 6.45 -2.26 30.59
C LEU A 148 6.91 -1.45 31.82
N LEU A 149 5.98 -0.83 32.55
CA LEU A 149 6.27 -0.12 33.80
C LEU A 149 6.74 -1.06 34.92
N VAL A 150 6.11 -2.22 35.11
CA VAL A 150 6.53 -3.18 36.13
C VAL A 150 7.94 -3.69 35.83
N VAL A 151 8.23 -4.07 34.58
CA VAL A 151 9.57 -4.52 34.19
C VAL A 151 10.60 -3.39 34.36
N SER A 152 10.21 -2.12 34.13
CA SER A 152 11.11 -0.98 34.30
C SER A 152 11.62 -0.77 35.74
N VAL A 153 10.87 -1.24 36.76
CA VAL A 153 11.28 -1.16 38.17
C VAL A 153 12.42 -2.14 38.49
N PHE A 154 12.55 -3.22 37.73
CA PHE A 154 13.57 -4.25 37.92
C PHE A 154 14.79 -4.07 37.00
N MET A 155 14.83 -3.02 36.15
CA MET A 155 15.92 -2.79 35.20
C MET A 155 17.03 -1.88 35.75
N PRO A 156 18.30 -2.15 35.41
CA PRO A 156 19.40 -1.21 35.65
C PRO A 156 19.19 0.15 34.94
N SER A 157 19.76 1.23 35.48
CA SER A 157 19.59 2.60 34.96
C SER A 157 20.00 2.75 33.49
N ASP A 158 21.06 2.06 33.07
CA ASP A 158 21.57 2.15 31.69
C ASP A 158 20.61 1.49 30.69
N MET A 159 20.03 0.34 31.07
CA MET A 159 19.01 -0.33 30.26
C MET A 159 17.72 0.48 30.21
N LEU A 160 17.34 1.15 31.30
CA LEU A 160 16.19 2.03 31.33
C LEU A 160 16.35 3.20 30.35
N MET A 161 17.53 3.81 30.29
CA MET A 161 17.82 4.88 29.33
C MET A 161 17.74 4.38 27.88
N GLN A 162 18.33 3.21 27.57
CA GLN A 162 18.24 2.60 26.25
C GLN A 162 16.80 2.27 25.85
N LEU A 163 15.97 1.79 26.79
CA LEU A 163 14.56 1.50 26.57
C LEU A 163 13.75 2.76 26.27
N ILE A 164 13.99 3.84 27.00
CA ILE A 164 13.33 5.14 26.76
C ILE A 164 13.70 5.65 25.36
N ILE A 165 14.99 5.63 25.01
CA ILE A 165 15.48 6.02 23.67
C ILE A 165 14.82 5.15 22.59
N PHE A 166 14.71 3.83 22.81
CA PHE A 166 14.06 2.91 21.90
C PHE A 166 12.58 3.24 21.66
N VAL A 167 11.81 3.51 22.71
CA VAL A 167 10.39 3.89 22.60
C VAL A 167 10.22 5.22 21.85
N PHE A 168 11.04 6.23 22.15
CA PHE A 168 11.01 7.50 21.41
C PHE A 168 11.45 7.33 19.96
N ALA A 169 12.44 6.47 19.67
CA ALA A 169 12.86 6.16 18.31
C ALA A 169 11.75 5.50 17.50
N ILE A 170 10.95 4.59 18.10
CA ILE A 170 9.76 4.02 17.43
C ILE A 170 8.75 5.12 17.10
N TYR A 171 8.46 6.01 18.04
CA TYR A 171 7.51 7.10 17.83
C TYR A 171 7.97 8.05 16.71
N ILE A 172 9.25 8.44 16.71
CA ILE A 172 9.84 9.27 15.66
C ILE A 172 9.79 8.53 14.32
N GLY A 173 10.19 7.25 14.27
CA GLY A 173 10.15 6.43 13.07
C GLY A 173 8.74 6.33 12.47
N TYR A 174 7.72 6.15 13.31
CA TYR A 174 6.32 6.17 12.89
C TYR A 174 5.95 7.51 12.24
N MET A 175 6.26 8.64 12.89
CA MET A 175 5.92 9.97 12.38
C MET A 175 6.66 10.32 11.08
N VAL A 176 7.89 9.83 10.92
CA VAL A 176 8.70 10.02 9.70
C VAL A 176 8.12 9.25 8.52
N ILE A 177 7.75 7.97 8.73
CA ILE A 177 7.24 7.12 7.64
C ILE A 177 5.81 7.51 7.25
N TRP A 178 4.97 7.91 8.22
CA TRP A 178 3.56 8.24 7.98
C TRP A 178 3.35 9.41 7.02
N ASN A 179 4.32 10.32 6.91
CA ASN A 179 4.24 11.52 6.06
C ASN A 179 4.99 11.39 4.72
N VAL A 180 5.39 10.18 4.31
CA VAL A 180 6.02 9.98 3.00
C VAL A 180 4.98 10.04 1.88
N THR A 181 5.34 10.60 0.72
CA THR A 181 4.45 10.61 -0.45
C THR A 181 4.28 9.19 -1.02
N PRO A 182 3.09 8.79 -1.51
CA PRO A 182 2.86 7.43 -1.98
C PRO A 182 3.80 6.96 -3.10
N SER A 183 4.24 7.89 -3.96
CA SER A 183 5.21 7.63 -5.03
C SER A 183 6.60 7.21 -4.52
N LEU A 184 6.91 7.49 -3.25
CA LEU A 184 8.21 7.18 -2.63
C LEU A 184 8.19 5.91 -1.78
N HIS A 185 7.09 5.15 -1.69
CA HIS A 185 7.07 3.92 -0.88
C HIS A 185 8.10 2.88 -1.32
N THR A 186 8.30 2.68 -2.63
CA THR A 186 9.29 1.72 -3.15
C THR A 186 10.73 2.20 -2.91
N PRO A 187 11.11 3.47 -3.21
CA PRO A 187 12.38 4.02 -2.76
C PRO A 187 12.58 3.94 -1.25
N LEU A 188 11.54 4.21 -0.45
CA LEU A 188 11.61 4.14 1.01
C LEU A 188 11.91 2.73 1.51
N MET A 189 11.31 1.70 0.90
CA MET A 189 11.62 0.30 1.20
C MET A 189 13.09 -0.04 0.89
N SER A 190 13.65 0.51 -0.17
CA SER A 190 15.07 0.34 -0.50
C SER A 190 15.98 1.07 0.49
N VAL A 191 15.61 2.27 0.93
CA VAL A 191 16.34 3.02 1.98
C VAL A 191 16.34 2.27 3.31
N THR A 192 15.19 1.74 3.74
CA THR A 192 15.12 1.01 5.01
C THR A 192 15.96 -0.26 4.98
N ASN A 193 16.08 -0.91 3.82
CA ASN A 193 17.03 -2.00 3.63
C ASN A 193 18.47 -1.51 3.83
N ALA A 194 18.88 -0.43 3.16
CA ALA A 194 20.23 0.15 3.32
C ALA A 194 20.54 0.54 4.78
N VAL A 195 19.59 1.16 5.49
CA VAL A 195 19.71 1.59 6.89
C VAL A 195 19.81 0.40 7.85
N SER A 196 19.18 -0.73 7.53
CA SER A 196 19.34 -1.98 8.31
C SER A 196 20.79 -2.49 8.35
N GLY A 197 21.65 -1.98 7.45
CA GLY A 197 23.09 -2.19 7.46
C GLY A 197 23.83 -1.68 8.70
N ILE A 198 23.15 -1.01 9.65
CA ILE A 198 23.69 -0.62 10.98
C ILE A 198 24.32 -1.78 11.76
N ILE A 199 23.98 -3.03 11.41
CA ILE A 199 24.63 -4.25 11.89
C ILE A 199 26.17 -4.19 11.74
N VAL A 200 26.69 -3.43 10.78
CA VAL A 200 28.13 -3.19 10.60
C VAL A 200 28.80 -2.67 11.89
N CYS A 201 28.12 -1.84 12.68
CA CYS A 201 28.65 -1.33 13.94
C CYS A 201 28.90 -2.48 14.94
N GLY A 202 27.97 -3.43 15.03
CA GLY A 202 28.12 -4.62 15.86
C GLY A 202 29.28 -5.50 15.39
N GLY A 203 29.40 -5.70 14.07
CA GLY A 203 30.51 -6.45 13.49
C GLY A 203 31.87 -5.80 13.76
N ILE A 204 31.98 -4.48 13.65
CA ILE A 204 33.22 -3.73 13.93
C ILE A 204 33.63 -3.86 15.40
N VAL A 205 32.69 -3.76 16.34
CA VAL A 205 32.98 -3.96 17.76
C VAL A 205 33.53 -5.37 18.01
N GLU A 206 32.97 -6.39 17.37
CA GLU A 206 33.43 -7.76 17.54
C GLU A 206 34.85 -8.00 17.00
N LEU A 207 35.27 -7.25 15.98
CA LEU A 207 36.65 -7.35 15.45
C LEU A 207 37.71 -6.88 16.46
N THR A 208 37.33 -6.20 17.54
CA THR A 208 38.25 -5.67 18.55
C THR A 208 38.55 -6.63 19.71
N THR A 209 37.87 -7.78 19.79
CA THR A 209 37.91 -8.64 20.97
C THR A 209 39.15 -9.53 21.02
N GLN A 210 39.32 -10.45 20.06
CA GLN A 210 40.45 -11.38 20.03
C GLN A 210 40.82 -11.77 18.59
N PHE A 211 42.08 -11.56 18.22
CA PHE A 211 42.58 -11.92 16.89
C PHE A 211 42.50 -13.43 16.66
N LEU A 212 41.94 -13.85 15.51
CA LEU A 212 41.76 -15.25 15.08
C LEU A 212 40.82 -16.12 15.94
N GLY A 213 40.01 -15.52 16.82
CA GLY A 213 38.93 -16.23 17.52
C GLY A 213 37.71 -16.50 16.61
N VAL A 214 36.82 -17.41 17.03
CA VAL A 214 35.54 -17.67 16.34
C VAL A 214 34.71 -16.38 16.22
N SER A 215 34.68 -15.56 17.27
CA SER A 215 33.97 -14.28 17.26
C SER A 215 34.55 -13.29 16.25
N PHE A 216 35.87 -13.26 16.09
CA PHE A 216 36.52 -12.45 15.05
C PHE A 216 36.10 -12.87 13.65
N CYS A 217 36.10 -14.18 13.37
CA CYS A 217 35.62 -14.70 12.08
C CYS A 217 34.15 -14.33 11.82
N LEU A 218 33.29 -14.46 12.84
CA LEU A 218 31.88 -14.04 12.74
C LEU A 218 31.75 -12.52 12.55
N GLY A 219 32.59 -11.72 13.21
CA GLY A 219 32.69 -10.27 13.00
C GLY A 219 33.07 -9.91 11.57
N CYS A 220 34.06 -10.59 10.98
CA CYS A 220 34.44 -10.41 9.57
C CYS A 220 33.28 -10.71 8.62
N ILE A 221 32.57 -11.82 8.86
CA ILE A 221 31.41 -12.22 8.06
C ILE A 221 30.26 -11.21 8.21
N ALA A 222 30.00 -10.74 9.43
CA ALA A 222 28.96 -9.74 9.71
C ALA A 222 29.28 -8.42 8.99
N VAL A 223 30.52 -7.94 9.04
CA VAL A 223 30.96 -6.73 8.33
C VAL A 223 30.85 -6.90 6.82
N LEU A 224 31.22 -8.06 6.27
CA LEU A 224 31.08 -8.35 4.84
C LEU A 224 29.61 -8.26 4.39
N PHE A 225 28.69 -8.96 5.06
CA PHE A 225 27.29 -8.95 4.69
C PHE A 225 26.62 -7.60 4.93
N ALA A 226 26.95 -6.93 6.04
CA ALA A 226 26.43 -5.59 6.31
C ALA A 226 26.89 -4.59 5.23
N SER A 227 28.15 -4.69 4.77
CA SER A 227 28.65 -3.86 3.67
C SER A 227 27.88 -4.09 2.38
N ILE A 228 27.60 -5.33 2.01
CA ILE A 228 26.76 -5.65 0.83
C ILE A 228 25.38 -5.00 0.94
N ASN A 229 24.75 -5.06 2.12
CA ASN A 229 23.45 -4.45 2.36
C ASN A 229 23.49 -2.91 2.24
N VAL A 230 24.47 -2.26 2.88
CA VAL A 230 24.66 -0.81 2.81
C VAL A 230 24.87 -0.36 1.35
N PHE A 231 25.88 -0.92 0.65
CA PHE A 231 26.20 -0.50 -0.71
C PHE A 231 25.09 -0.84 -1.69
N GLY A 232 24.55 -2.06 -1.65
CA GLY A 232 23.47 -2.49 -2.52
C GLY A 232 22.21 -1.65 -2.33
N GLY A 233 21.80 -1.44 -1.08
CA GLY A 233 20.63 -0.63 -0.74
C GLY A 233 20.76 0.82 -1.19
N PHE A 234 21.92 1.47 -0.98
CA PHE A 234 22.11 2.86 -1.42
C PHE A 234 22.21 3.00 -2.95
N ILE A 235 22.85 2.07 -3.65
CA ILE A 235 22.93 2.10 -5.13
C ILE A 235 21.54 1.95 -5.75
N VAL A 236 20.74 0.99 -5.27
CA VAL A 236 19.38 0.77 -5.78
C VAL A 236 18.50 1.97 -5.49
N THR A 237 18.54 2.49 -4.26
CA THR A 237 17.81 3.70 -3.87
C THR A 237 18.18 4.87 -4.78
N HIS A 238 19.48 5.08 -5.04
CA HIS A 238 19.94 6.18 -5.88
C HIS A 238 19.38 6.07 -7.31
N ARG A 239 19.46 4.88 -7.92
CA ARG A 239 18.86 4.63 -9.24
C ARG A 239 17.35 4.87 -9.25
N MET A 240 16.65 4.45 -8.20
CA MET A 240 15.21 4.66 -8.06
C MET A 240 14.85 6.15 -7.97
N LEU A 241 15.60 6.92 -7.18
CA LEU A 241 15.35 8.36 -7.02
C LEU A 241 15.73 9.17 -8.27
N GLN A 242 16.75 8.74 -9.02
CA GLN A 242 17.12 9.36 -10.29
C GLN A 242 16.01 9.30 -11.34
N MET A 243 15.18 8.25 -11.33
CA MET A 243 14.04 8.12 -12.25
C MET A 243 12.92 9.15 -12.00
N PHE A 244 12.93 9.85 -10.85
CA PHE A 244 11.99 10.95 -10.55
C PHE A 244 12.52 12.34 -10.94
N VAL A 245 13.81 12.45 -11.25
CA VAL A 245 14.39 13.70 -11.72
C VAL A 245 14.24 13.72 -13.24
N LEU A 246 13.36 14.59 -13.75
CA LEU A 246 13.32 14.87 -15.18
C LEU A 246 14.68 15.45 -15.58
N GLU A 247 15.48 14.68 -16.31
CA GLU A 247 16.58 15.24 -17.08
C GLU A 247 15.99 16.29 -18.02
N LYS A 248 16.23 17.57 -17.73
CA LYS A 248 16.01 18.62 -18.71
C LYS A 248 16.98 18.34 -19.83
N PHE A 249 16.47 17.80 -20.94
CA PHE A 249 17.16 17.85 -22.23
C PHE A 249 17.54 19.32 -22.48
N GLN A 250 18.83 19.62 -22.35
CA GLN A 250 19.44 20.85 -22.86
C GLN A 250 19.84 20.64 -24.32
#